data_AF-A0A2E4BD72-F1
#
_entry.id   AF-A0A2E4BD72-F1
#
_cell.length_a   1.000
_cell.length_b   1.000
_cell.length_c   1.000
_cell.angle_alpha   90.00
_cell.angle_beta   90.00
_cell.angle_gamma   90.00
#
_symmetry.space_group_name_H-M   'P 1'
#
loop_
_entity.id
_entity.type
_entity.pdbx_description
1 polymer ?
#
loop_
_entity_poly.entity_id
_entity_poly.type
_entity_poly.pdbx_seq_one_letter_code
_entity_poly.pdbx_strand_id
1 'polypeptide(L)'
;MNKFLSDIIERELKVFYFKAFKRRSKSLETLDLIKECYFDQIDFFNNYLEKLFKSFKENRSKSLLIEDLAQLKNFEGCNKKIMKSIVSEIKKIDESVDFDSDETNYLFEFDD
;
A
#
# COMPACT_ATOMS: atom_id res chain seq x y z
N MET A 1 6.40 0.50 -12.13
CA MET A 1 6.58 0.06 -10.73
C MET A 1 7.33 -1.28 -10.68
N ASN A 2 8.06 -1.60 -9.60
CA ASN A 2 8.77 -2.89 -9.47
C ASN A 2 7.75 -4.04 -9.33
N LYS A 3 7.95 -5.13 -10.08
CA LYS A 3 7.10 -6.33 -10.05
C LYS A 3 6.97 -6.93 -8.65
N PHE A 4 8.06 -6.96 -7.88
CA PHE A 4 8.05 -7.49 -6.52
C PHE A 4 7.09 -6.72 -5.61
N LEU A 5 7.03 -5.39 -5.73
CA LEU A 5 6.13 -4.57 -4.93
C LEU A 5 4.67 -4.76 -5.36
N SER A 6 4.41 -4.83 -6.68
CA SER A 6 3.08 -5.14 -7.23
C SER A 6 2.55 -6.47 -6.70
N ASP A 7 3.37 -7.53 -6.75
CA ASP A 7 3.00 -8.87 -6.30
C ASP A 7 2.63 -8.89 -4.79
N ILE A 8 3.30 -8.08 -3.96
CA ILE A 8 2.97 -7.95 -2.54
C ILE A 8 1.64 -7.22 -2.35
N ILE A 9 1.43 -6.10 -3.04
CA ILE A 9 0.19 -5.32 -2.96
C ILE A 9 -0.99 -6.18 -3.39
N GLU A 10 -0.91 -6.82 -4.56
CA GLU A 10 -1.95 -7.70 -5.07
C GLU A 10 -2.27 -8.82 -4.07
N ARG A 11 -1.25 -9.48 -3.52
CA ARG A 11 -1.44 -10.55 -2.54
C ARG A 11 -2.14 -10.05 -1.28
N GLU A 12 -1.71 -8.94 -0.72
CA GLU A 12 -2.25 -8.42 0.54
C GLU A 12 -3.65 -7.82 0.36
N LEU A 13 -3.92 -7.11 -0.75
CA LEU A 13 -5.27 -6.65 -1.10
C LEU A 13 -6.22 -7.82 -1.34
N LYS A 14 -5.75 -8.90 -1.99
CA LYS A 14 -6.55 -10.11 -2.18
C LYS A 14 -6.92 -10.73 -0.84
N VAL A 15 -5.99 -10.76 0.13
CA VAL A 15 -6.31 -11.23 1.48
C VAL A 15 -7.36 -10.33 2.12
N PHE A 16 -7.23 -9.01 2.03
CA PHE A 16 -8.17 -8.03 2.58
C PHE A 16 -9.59 -8.20 2.03
N TYR A 17 -9.76 -8.07 0.71
CA TYR A 17 -11.08 -8.10 0.05
C TYR A 17 -11.78 -9.46 0.15
N PHE A 18 -11.02 -10.56 0.10
CA PHE A 18 -11.60 -11.90 0.10
C PHE A 18 -11.61 -12.57 1.48
N LYS A 19 -11.13 -11.91 2.55
CA LYS A 19 -11.15 -12.43 3.95
C LYS A 19 -12.55 -12.89 4.36
N ALA A 20 -13.56 -12.07 4.04
CA ALA A 20 -14.95 -12.32 4.42
C ALA A 20 -15.67 -13.34 3.52
N PHE A 21 -15.12 -13.65 2.33
CA PHE A 21 -15.75 -14.58 1.39
C PHE A 21 -15.56 -16.06 1.76
N LYS A 22 -14.62 -16.37 2.67
CA LYS A 22 -14.35 -17.74 3.13
C LYS A 22 -15.46 -18.34 4.02
N ARG A 23 -16.37 -17.52 4.57
CA ARG A 23 -17.46 -17.97 5.44
C ARG A 23 -18.79 -17.73 4.71
N ARG A 24 -19.36 -18.84 4.20
CA ARG A 24 -20.59 -19.05 3.41
C ARG A 24 -21.70 -17.97 3.45
N SER A 25 -22.45 -17.90 2.33
CA SER A 25 -23.75 -17.20 2.10
C SER A 25 -23.75 -15.95 1.21
N LYS A 26 -22.70 -15.68 0.43
CA LYS A 26 -22.66 -14.54 -0.52
C LYS A 26 -23.03 -14.95 -1.94
N SER A 27 -23.78 -14.11 -2.65
CA SER A 27 -24.18 -14.35 -4.05
C SER A 27 -22.99 -14.22 -5.01
N LEU A 28 -23.14 -14.77 -6.23
CA LEU A 28 -22.17 -14.55 -7.32
C LEU A 28 -22.00 -13.06 -7.61
N GLU A 29 -23.09 -12.29 -7.61
CA GLU A 29 -23.05 -10.83 -7.79
C GLU A 29 -22.18 -10.14 -6.72
N THR A 30 -22.29 -10.55 -5.45
CA THR A 30 -21.43 -10.01 -4.38
C THR A 30 -19.96 -10.33 -4.62
N LEU A 31 -19.66 -11.48 -5.24
CA LEU A 31 -18.29 -11.90 -5.52
C LEU A 31 -17.71 -11.07 -6.66
N ASP A 32 -18.50 -10.79 -7.68
CA ASP A 32 -18.08 -9.99 -8.82
C ASP A 32 -17.86 -8.53 -8.42
N LEU A 33 -18.74 -7.94 -7.59
CA LEU A 33 -18.50 -6.61 -7.00
C LEU A 33 -17.21 -6.56 -6.18
N ILE A 34 -16.91 -7.59 -5.37
CA ILE A 34 -15.67 -7.62 -4.59
C ILE A 34 -14.44 -7.76 -5.50
N LYS A 35 -14.54 -8.49 -6.62
CA LYS A 35 -13.45 -8.54 -7.60
C LYS A 35 -13.23 -7.18 -8.26
N GLU A 36 -14.30 -6.48 -8.63
CA GLU A 36 -14.22 -5.12 -9.19
C GLU A 36 -13.51 -4.18 -8.22
N CYS A 37 -13.97 -4.10 -6.96
CA CYS A 37 -13.30 -3.28 -5.95
C CYS A 37 -11.84 -3.68 -5.73
N TYR A 38 -11.52 -4.98 -5.75
CA TYR A 38 -10.15 -5.47 -5.63
C TYR A 38 -9.26 -4.99 -6.79
N PHE A 39 -9.74 -5.07 -8.04
CA PHE A 39 -8.99 -4.62 -9.21
C PHE A 39 -8.83 -3.10 -9.24
N ASP A 40 -9.91 -2.36 -8.95
CA ASP A 40 -9.86 -0.90 -8.86
C ASP A 40 -8.85 -0.44 -7.81
N GLN A 41 -8.82 -1.13 -6.66
CA GLN A 41 -7.88 -0.81 -5.59
C GLN A 41 -6.43 -1.11 -5.97
N ILE A 42 -6.16 -2.19 -6.71
CA ILE A 42 -4.82 -2.46 -7.25
C ILE A 42 -4.38 -1.32 -8.16
N ASP A 43 -5.24 -0.92 -9.12
CA ASP A 43 -4.91 0.14 -10.06
C ASP A 43 -4.70 1.47 -9.34
N PHE A 44 -5.50 1.75 -8.31
CA PHE A 44 -5.32 2.92 -7.46
C PHE A 44 -3.96 2.93 -6.74
N PHE A 45 -3.58 1.82 -6.08
CA PHE A 45 -2.27 1.69 -5.44
C PHE A 45 -1.12 1.86 -6.44
N ASN A 46 -1.21 1.19 -7.59
CA ASN A 46 -0.18 1.23 -8.63
C ASN A 46 0.05 2.66 -9.13
N ASN A 47 -1.03 3.37 -9.46
CA ASN A 47 -0.98 4.75 -9.94
C ASN A 47 -0.45 5.71 -8.88
N TYR A 48 -0.87 5.55 -7.62
CA TYR A 48 -0.40 6.38 -6.52
C TYR A 48 1.09 6.18 -6.26
N LEU A 49 1.54 4.92 -6.18
CA LEU A 49 2.94 4.59 -5.91
C LEU A 49 3.87 5.01 -7.04
N GLU A 50 3.44 4.89 -8.29
CA GLU A 50 4.23 5.40 -9.42
C GLU A 50 4.48 6.91 -9.29
N LYS A 51 3.45 7.68 -8.93
CA LYS A 51 3.58 9.13 -8.68
C LYS A 51 4.46 9.43 -7.48
N LEU A 52 4.26 8.73 -6.36
CA LEU A 52 5.06 8.88 -5.14
C LEU A 52 6.54 8.63 -5.43
N PHE A 53 6.89 7.50 -6.06
CA PHE A 53 8.28 7.18 -6.35
C PHE A 53 8.91 8.16 -7.34
N LYS A 54 8.14 8.63 -8.33
CA LYS A 54 8.62 9.64 -9.27
C LYS A 54 8.90 10.96 -8.56
N SER A 55 7.95 11.46 -7.78
CA SER A 55 8.08 12.68 -6.98
C SER A 55 9.27 12.59 -6.01
N PHE A 56 9.42 11.47 -5.31
CA PHE A 56 10.52 11.28 -4.38
C PHE A 56 11.88 11.26 -5.08
N LYS A 57 11.99 10.62 -6.25
CA LYS A 57 13.23 10.62 -7.04
C LYS A 57 13.63 12.02 -7.51
N GLU A 58 12.65 12.83 -7.91
CA GLU A 58 12.85 14.19 -8.44
C GLU A 58 13.16 15.21 -7.33
N ASN A 59 12.41 15.17 -6.23
CA ASN A 59 12.46 16.21 -5.19
C ASN A 59 13.32 15.84 -3.97
N ARG A 60 13.50 14.54 -3.70
CA ARG A 60 14.20 14.01 -2.50
C ARG A 60 13.69 14.59 -1.17
N SER A 61 12.45 15.07 -1.15
CA SER A 61 11.85 15.70 0.03
C SER A 61 11.33 14.65 1.01
N LYS A 62 11.95 14.56 2.18
CA LYS A 62 11.51 13.66 3.27
C LYS A 62 10.14 14.04 3.81
N SER A 63 9.84 15.34 3.95
CA SER A 63 8.55 15.79 4.50
C SER A 63 7.39 15.40 3.59
N LEU A 64 7.51 15.66 2.28
CA LEU A 64 6.49 15.29 1.29
C LEU A 64 6.30 13.77 1.25
N LEU A 65 7.40 13.02 1.31
CA LEU A 65 7.34 11.57 1.35
C LEU A 65 6.57 11.05 2.57
N ILE A 66 6.81 11.61 3.75
CA ILE A 66 6.08 11.21 4.98
C ILE A 66 4.60 11.56 4.87
N GLU A 67 4.26 12.74 4.33
CA GLU A 67 2.87 13.13 4.08
C GLU A 67 2.17 12.17 3.11
N ASP A 68 2.82 11.81 2.00
CA ASP A 68 2.29 10.85 1.03
C ASP A 68 2.09 9.46 1.67
N LEU A 69 3.04 8.99 2.48
CA LEU A 69 2.90 7.70 3.17
C LEU A 69 1.80 7.75 4.24
N ALA A 70 1.60 8.88 4.91
CA ALA A 70 0.51 9.08 5.86
C ALA A 70 -0.85 9.04 5.16
N GLN A 71 -0.96 9.61 3.96
CA GLN A 71 -2.16 9.50 3.13
C GLN A 71 -2.40 8.05 2.69
N LEU A 72 -1.37 7.37 2.19
CA LEU A 72 -1.45 5.97 1.75
C LEU A 72 -1.88 5.04 2.89
N LYS A 73 -1.46 5.30 4.13
CA LYS A 73 -1.89 4.54 5.31
C LYS A 73 -3.42 4.46 5.43
N ASN A 74 -4.13 5.53 5.04
CA ASN A 74 -5.58 5.62 5.14
C ASN A 74 -6.32 4.96 3.97
N PHE A 75 -5.60 4.40 2.99
CA PHE A 75 -6.23 3.72 1.86
C PHE A 75 -6.80 2.37 2.29
N GLU A 76 -7.96 2.04 1.73
CA GLU A 76 -8.60 0.76 1.95
C GLU A 76 -7.64 -0.39 1.57
N GLY A 77 -7.52 -1.37 2.46
CA GLY A 77 -6.62 -2.51 2.28
C GLY A 77 -5.13 -2.21 2.50
N CYS A 78 -4.73 -0.96 2.77
CA CYS A 78 -3.38 -0.68 3.22
C CYS A 78 -3.11 -1.39 4.55
N ASN A 79 -1.95 -2.02 4.68
CA ASN A 79 -1.55 -2.69 5.90
C ASN A 79 -0.05 -2.59 6.14
N LYS A 80 0.38 -3.06 7.32
CA LYS A 80 1.77 -3.02 7.74
C LYS A 80 2.76 -3.65 6.76
N LYS A 81 2.37 -4.73 6.07
CA LYS A 81 3.26 -5.38 5.10
C LYS A 81 3.41 -4.56 3.83
N ILE A 82 2.31 -4.00 3.29
CA ILE A 82 2.36 -3.08 2.16
C ILE A 82 3.24 -1.88 2.50
N MET A 83 3.00 -1.24 3.65
CA MET A 83 3.81 -0.09 4.11
C MET A 83 5.29 -0.43 4.21
N LYS A 84 5.65 -1.56 4.85
CA LYS A 84 7.05 -2.02 4.95
C LYS A 84 7.70 -2.27 3.59
N SER A 85 6.95 -2.84 2.65
CA SER A 85 7.46 -3.09 1.30
C SER A 85 7.70 -1.80 0.53
N ILE A 86 6.81 -0.81 0.65
CA ILE A 86 7.00 0.52 0.05
C ILE A 86 8.25 1.19 0.64
N VAL A 87 8.37 1.23 1.96
CA VAL A 87 9.54 1.79 2.66
C VAL A 87 10.84 1.09 2.25
N SER A 88 10.82 -0.23 2.07
CA SER A 88 11.99 -0.95 1.57
C SER A 88 12.40 -0.52 0.15
N GLU A 89 11.44 -0.25 -0.74
CA GLU A 89 11.75 0.27 -2.09
C GLU A 89 12.25 1.72 -2.03
N ILE A 90 11.73 2.55 -1.11
CA ILE A 90 12.23 3.91 -0.87
C ILE A 90 13.69 3.86 -0.41
N LYS A 91 14.02 3.01 0.58
CA LYS A 91 15.40 2.86 1.09
C LYS A 91 16.38 2.41 -0.01
N LYS A 92 15.94 1.68 -1.04
CA LYS A 92 16.77 1.36 -2.22
C LYS A 92 17.06 2.57 -3.11
N ILE A 93 16.18 3.57 -3.11
CA ILE A 93 16.37 4.84 -3.85
C ILE A 93 17.25 5.79 -3.03
N ASP A 94 17.08 5.78 -1.71
CA ASP A 94 17.78 6.63 -0.76
C ASP A 94 17.91 5.96 0.61
N GLU A 95 19.08 5.40 0.90
CA GLU A 95 19.34 4.70 2.16
C GLU A 95 19.38 5.64 3.37
N SER A 96 19.54 6.95 3.15
CA SER A 96 19.60 7.94 4.23
C SER A 96 18.25 8.27 4.85
N VAL A 97 17.15 7.82 4.23
CA VAL A 97 15.80 8.06 4.77
C VAL A 97 15.56 7.17 5.98
N ASP A 98 15.63 7.81 7.14
CA ASP A 98 15.31 7.18 8.42
C ASP A 98 13.79 7.10 8.63
N PHE A 99 13.32 5.86 8.79
CA PHE A 99 11.95 5.44 9.10
C PHE A 99 11.86 4.71 10.45
N ASP A 100 12.97 4.63 11.19
CA ASP A 100 13.07 3.95 12.48
C ASP A 100 12.97 4.97 13.63
N SER A 101 12.69 6.24 13.32
CA SER A 101 12.47 7.31 14.29
C SER A 101 11.06 7.27 14.88
N ASP A 102 10.91 7.78 16.11
CA ASP A 102 9.61 7.92 16.79
C ASP A 102 8.59 8.71 15.96
N GLU A 103 9.07 9.68 15.17
CA GLU A 103 8.24 10.50 14.29
C GLU A 103 7.61 9.72 13.13
N THR A 104 8.14 8.55 12.77
CA THR A 104 7.67 7.75 11.62
C THR A 104 7.09 6.39 12.03
N ASN A 105 7.24 6.00 13.30
CA ASN A 105 6.72 4.74 13.85
C ASN A 105 5.21 4.58 13.62
N TYR A 106 4.44 5.67 13.70
CA TYR A 106 2.99 5.67 13.48
C TYR A 106 2.59 5.17 12.08
N LEU A 107 3.48 5.25 11.07
CA LEU A 107 3.21 4.73 9.72
C LEU A 107 3.03 3.20 9.71
N PHE A 108 3.56 2.50 10.72
CA PHE A 108 3.54 1.04 10.82
C PHE A 108 2.53 0.50 11.84
N GLU A 109 1.75 1.38 12.46
CA GLU A 109 0.68 1.07 13.40
C GLU A 109 -0.64 0.97 12.65
N PHE A 110 -1.18 -0.24 12.52
CA PHE A 110 -2.46 -0.53 11.88
C PHE A 110 -3.36 -1.22 12.88
N ASP A 111 -4.65 -0.89 12.85
CA ASP A 111 -5.66 -1.59 13.65
C ASP A 111 -5.85 -3.02 13.10
N ASP A 112 -5.96 -4.00 14.01
CA ASP A 112 -6.11 -5.44 13.71
C ASP A 112 -7.55 -5.85 13.30
#